data_AF-A0A1M6ZY81-F1
#
_entry.id   AF-A0A1M6ZY81-F1
#
_cell.length_a   1.000
_cell.length_b   1.000
_cell.length_c   1.000
_cell.angle_alpha   90.00
_cell.angle_beta   90.00
_cell.angle_gamma   90.00
#
_symmetry.space_group_name_H-M   'P 1'
#
loop_
_entity.id
_entity.type
_entity.pdbx_description
1 polymer ?
#
loop_
_entity_poly.entity_id
_entity_poly.type
_entity_poly.pdbx_seq_one_letter_code
_entity_poly.pdbx_strand_id
1 'polypeptide(L)' 'MANLVVKAAVKDQLEGQNVASDFYDALNEEVETVLEDAARRAEENDRKTVQARDL' A
#
# COMPACT_ATOMS: atom_id res chain seq x y z
N MET A 1 12.65 4.14 -1.71
CA MET A 1 11.27 3.65 -1.57
C MET A 1 11.10 3.16 -0.14
N ALA A 2 10.06 3.61 0.53
CA ALA A 2 9.82 3.25 1.92
C ALA A 2 9.15 1.87 1.96
N ASN A 3 9.50 1.03 2.95
CA ASN A 3 8.76 -0.21 3.16
C ASN A 3 7.42 0.14 3.85
N LEU A 4 6.35 0.18 3.07
CA LEU A 4 4.99 0.45 3.51
C LEU A 4 4.32 -0.78 4.13
N VAL A 5 4.84 -1.97 3.81
CA VAL A 5 4.24 -3.25 4.18
C VAL A 5 5.03 -3.94 5.29
N VAL A 6 4.35 -4.31 6.37
CA VAL A 6 4.94 -5.08 7.48
C VAL A 6 4.84 -6.57 7.18
N LYS A 7 5.99 -7.21 6.87
CA LYS A 7 6.07 -8.63 6.49
C LYS A 7 5.43 -9.58 7.51
N ALA A 8 5.53 -9.28 8.80
CA ALA A 8 4.91 -10.09 9.86
C ALA A 8 3.37 -10.10 9.74
N ALA A 9 2.75 -8.94 9.60
CA ALA A 9 1.31 -8.81 9.43
C ALA A 9 0.80 -9.53 8.17
N VAL A 10 1.57 -9.51 7.08
CA VAL A 10 1.24 -10.26 5.86
C VAL A 10 1.25 -11.76 6.12
N LYS A 11 2.25 -12.29 6.82
CA LYS A 11 2.31 -13.71 7.18
C LYS A 11 1.18 -14.12 8.10
N ASP A 12 0.81 -13.25 9.05
CA ASP A 12 -0.31 -13.48 9.97
C ASP A 12 -1.66 -13.50 9.23
N GLN A 13 -1.81 -12.80 8.10
CA GLN A 13 -3.03 -12.85 7.28
C GLN A 13 -3.07 -14.03 6.31
N LEU A 14 -1.89 -14.52 5.88
CA LEU A 14 -1.76 -15.63 4.93
C LEU A 14 -1.47 -16.97 5.64
N GLU A 15 -2.07 -17.18 6.82
CA GLU A 15 -1.80 -18.35 7.66
C GLU A 15 -1.84 -19.66 6.85
N GLY A 16 -0.84 -20.51 7.08
CA GLY A 16 -0.70 -21.79 6.38
C GLY A 16 -0.06 -21.69 4.99
N GLN A 17 0.31 -20.50 4.52
CA GLN A 17 1.00 -20.31 3.24
C GLN A 17 2.45 -19.85 3.44
N ASN A 18 3.35 -20.41 2.64
CA ASN A 18 4.69 -19.85 2.51
C ASN A 18 4.61 -18.63 1.58
N VAL A 19 5.13 -17.50 2.05
CA VAL A 19 5.16 -16.26 1.27
C VAL A 19 6.55 -16.10 0.66
N ALA A 20 6.60 -16.03 -0.68
CA ALA A 20 7.83 -15.81 -1.41
C ALA A 20 8.44 -14.43 -1.10
N SER A 21 9.75 -14.26 -1.27
CA SER A 21 10.44 -13.02 -0.90
C SER A 21 10.08 -11.84 -1.80
N ASP A 22 9.85 -12.10 -3.08
CA ASP A 22 9.44 -11.15 -4.13
C ASP A 22 8.00 -10.67 -3.97
N PHE A 23 7.14 -11.48 -3.34
CA PHE A 23 5.77 -11.07 -3.04
C PHE A 23 5.69 -9.77 -2.22
N TYR A 24 6.61 -9.59 -1.26
CA TYR A 24 6.61 -8.37 -0.43
C TYR A 24 6.96 -7.12 -1.23
N ASP A 25 7.83 -7.26 -2.23
CA ASP A 25 8.25 -6.15 -3.08
C ASP A 25 7.08 -5.76 -4.00
N ALA A 26 6.45 -6.76 -4.65
CA ALA A 26 5.26 -6.55 -5.46
C ALA A 26 4.10 -5.93 -4.66
N LEU A 27 3.82 -6.43 -3.45
CA LEU A 27 2.79 -5.86 -2.59
C LEU A 27 3.12 -4.42 -2.17
N ASN A 28 4.40 -4.10 -1.97
CA ASN A 28 4.82 -2.74 -1.64
C ASN A 28 4.59 -1.78 -2.82
N GLU A 29 4.91 -2.20 -4.05
CA GLU A 29 4.66 -1.43 -5.28
C GLU A 29 3.15 -1.15 -5.48
N GLU A 30 2.30 -2.13 -5.22
CA GLU A 30 0.84 -1.95 -5.28
C GLU A 30 0.36 -0.92 -4.24
N VAL A 31 0.85 -0.99 -3.01
CA VAL A 31 0.48 -0.03 -1.95
C VAL A 31 1.02 1.37 -2.27
N GLU A 32 2.24 1.49 -2.81
CA GLU A 32 2.79 2.76 -3.28
C GLU A 32 1.87 3.39 -4.34
N THR A 33 1.44 2.61 -5.32
CA THR A 33 0.52 3.07 -6.38
C THR A 33 -0.81 3.57 -5.80
N VAL A 34 -1.40 2.85 -4.85
CA VAL A 34 -2.65 3.27 -4.18
C VAL A 34 -2.46 4.60 -3.44
N LEU A 35 -1.33 4.79 -2.75
CA LEU A 35 -1.04 6.03 -2.03
C LEU A 35 -0.80 7.21 -2.98
N GLU A 36 -0.10 6.98 -4.09
CA GLU A 36 0.12 8.00 -5.13
C GLU A 36 -1.19 8.44 -5.76
N ASP A 37 -2.07 7.49 -6.07
CA ASP A 37 -3.41 7.78 -6.60
C ASP A 37 -4.27 8.54 -5.60
N ALA A 38 -4.23 8.18 -4.32
CA ALA A 38 -4.99 8.87 -3.29
C ALA A 38 -4.47 10.29 -3.05
N ALA A 39 -3.15 10.49 -3.06
CA ALA A 39 -2.54 11.80 -2.99
C ALA A 39 -2.94 12.67 -4.19
N ARG A 40 -2.88 12.10 -5.40
CA ARG A 40 -3.28 12.75 -6.65
C ARG A 40 -4.74 13.19 -6.62
N ARG A 41 -5.67 12.32 -6.22
CA ARG A 41 -7.10 12.66 -6.12
C ARG A 41 -7.36 13.77 -5.09
N ALA A 42 -6.62 13.78 -3.97
CA ALA A 42 -6.71 14.86 -3.01
C ALA A 42 -6.23 16.20 -3.61
N GLU A 43 -5.09 16.19 -4.31
CA GLU A 43 -4.52 17.36 -4.98
C GLU A 43 -5.43 17.89 -6.10
N GLU A 44 -5.97 17.02 -6.94
CA GLU A 44 -6.94 17.36 -8.01
C GLU A 44 -8.22 18.02 -7.47
N ASN A 45 -8.52 17.84 -6.19
CA ASN A 45 -9.64 18.46 -5.50
C ASN A 45 -9.22 19.63 -4.58
N ASP A 46 -8.06 20.22 -4.81
CA ASP A 46 -7.50 21.35 -4.04
C ASP A 46 -7.37 21.07 -2.53
N ARG A 47 -7.15 19.80 -2.14
CA ARG A 47 -7.01 19.37 -0.74
C ARG A 47 -5.59 18.93 -0.43
N LYS A 48 -5.12 19.31 0.76
CA LYS A 48 -3.86 18.80 1.35
C LYS A 48 -4.05 17.57 2.24
N THR A 49 -5.29 17.15 2.44
CA THR A 49 -5.65 16.02 3.31
C THR A 49 -6.20 14.91 2.43
N VAL A 50 -5.47 13.79 2.39
CA VAL A 50 -5.95 12.53 1.83
C VAL A 50 -7.05 11.98 2.75
N GLN A 51 -8.16 11.57 2.16
CA GLN A 51 -9.35 11.09 2.84
C GLN A 51 -9.72 9.70 2.34
N ALA A 52 -10.61 9.00 3.05
CA ALA A 52 -11.05 7.66 2.66
C ALA A 52 -11.66 7.59 1.24
N ARG A 53 -12.23 8.68 0.74
CA ARG A 53 -12.75 8.80 -0.64
C ARG A 53 -11.68 8.90 -1.72
N ASP A 54 -10.44 9.14 -1.32
CA ASP A 54 -9.31 9.22 -2.23
C ASP A 54 -8.64 7.86 -2.42
N LEU A 55 -8.91 6.87 -1.56
CA LEU A 55 -8.46 5.49 -1.75
C LEU A 55 -9.18 4.82 -2.93
#